data_AF-A0AAJ1MNY2-F1
#
_entry.id   AF-A0AAJ1MNY2-F1
#
_cell.length_a   1.000
_cell.length_b   1.000
_cell.length_c   1.000
_cell.angle_alpha   90.00
_cell.angle_beta   90.00
_cell.angle_gamma   90.00
#
_symmetry.space_group_name_H-M   'P 1'
#
loop_
_entity.id
_entity.type
_entity.pdbx_description
1 polymer ?
#
loop_
_entity_poly.entity_id
_entity_poly.type
_entity_poly.pdbx_seq_one_letter_code
_entity_poly.pdbx_strand_id
1 'polypeptide(L)'
;MNIFEEIGEIFPELDVLSFLLPTTDDELLKKYSSTIDNYNNLKTLPVKFNEIFASNGWIATDDLSVPVMKESIEIYKKEGIGKAEDFLVNEFTEDYFYNNLRRMCAVWVFEDRKDLIELAYKDHSKERYHASVPVVLAQIDGIIHDIANQSFYELDKKLDIFKIDSAITGLKNELHTIAKKMNKTRNETKNSPLSFPYRNGIIHGRDLNYSNKYVSTKCFFNLFAIRPWALFIQQNEMKKRQGAEFIDIPKLKIGKKLDEKIEKLLKD
;
A
#
# COMPACT_ATOMS: atom_id res chain seq x y z
N MET A 1 -33.51 -16.17 4.49
CA MET A 1 -32.42 -16.68 5.36
C MET A 1 -32.31 -15.72 6.52
N ASN A 2 -32.11 -16.17 7.76
CA ASN A 2 -31.95 -15.24 8.89
C ASN A 2 -30.54 -14.63 8.82
N ILE A 3 -30.39 -13.32 9.07
CA ILE A 3 -29.09 -12.60 8.99
C ILE A 3 -27.97 -13.32 9.75
N PHE A 4 -28.30 -14.05 10.81
CA PHE A 4 -27.35 -14.83 11.60
C PHE A 4 -26.81 -16.10 10.89
N GLU A 5 -27.62 -16.75 10.04
CA GLU A 5 -27.15 -17.85 9.18
C GLU A 5 -26.21 -17.30 8.08
N GLU A 6 -26.48 -16.09 7.59
CA GLU A 6 -25.62 -15.41 6.62
C GLU A 6 -24.29 -14.97 7.23
N ILE A 7 -24.27 -14.50 8.47
CA ILE A 7 -23.05 -14.09 9.20
C ILE A 7 -22.16 -15.31 9.54
N GLY A 8 -22.75 -16.44 9.95
CA GLY A 8 -22.02 -17.68 10.26
C GLY A 8 -21.26 -18.25 9.06
N GLU A 9 -21.80 -18.07 7.85
CA GLU A 9 -21.13 -18.52 6.62
C GLU A 9 -19.99 -17.60 6.15
N ILE A 10 -19.95 -16.34 6.60
CA ILE A 10 -18.93 -15.34 6.23
C ILE A 10 -17.72 -15.39 7.17
N PHE A 11 -17.96 -15.66 8.45
CA PHE A 11 -16.93 -15.79 9.47
C PHE A 11 -17.13 -17.11 10.23
N PRO A 12 -16.45 -18.20 9.84
CA PRO A 12 -16.61 -19.51 10.46
C PRO A 12 -16.29 -19.52 11.96
N GLU A 13 -15.48 -18.56 12.42
CA GLU A 13 -15.12 -18.37 13.83
C GLU A 13 -16.22 -17.66 14.64
N LEU A 14 -17.20 -17.02 13.98
CA LEU A 14 -18.39 -16.40 14.58
C LEU A 14 -19.63 -17.32 14.52
N ASP A 15 -19.50 -18.54 14.00
CA ASP A 15 -20.60 -19.52 13.93
C ASP A 15 -21.14 -19.89 15.33
N VAL A 16 -20.33 -19.69 16.37
CA VAL A 16 -20.72 -19.85 17.78
C VAL A 16 -21.75 -18.78 18.22
N LEU A 17 -21.80 -17.62 17.57
CA LEU A 17 -22.73 -16.52 17.91
C LEU A 17 -24.14 -16.74 17.36
N SER A 18 -24.32 -17.50 16.28
CA SER A 18 -25.65 -17.85 15.76
C SER A 18 -26.44 -18.74 16.74
N PHE A 19 -25.73 -19.55 17.52
CA PHE A 19 -26.28 -20.45 18.53
C PHE A 19 -26.63 -19.74 19.86
N LEU A 20 -26.02 -18.59 20.15
CA LEU A 20 -26.09 -17.92 21.46
C LEU A 20 -27.07 -16.74 21.54
N LEU A 21 -27.66 -16.29 20.43
CA LEU A 21 -28.46 -15.06 20.40
C LEU A 21 -29.96 -15.34 20.10
N PRO A 22 -30.88 -14.90 20.99
CA PRO A 22 -32.31 -14.94 20.70
C PRO A 22 -32.65 -13.97 19.55
N THR A 23 -33.35 -14.46 18.55
CA THR A 23 -33.54 -13.88 17.20
C THR A 23 -34.55 -12.72 17.11
N THR A 24 -34.64 -11.80 18.08
CA THR A 24 -35.72 -10.77 18.05
C THR A 24 -35.34 -9.36 18.49
N ASP A 25 -34.06 -9.05 18.71
CA ASP A 25 -33.68 -7.71 19.17
C ASP A 25 -33.20 -6.82 18.01
N ASP A 26 -34.05 -5.88 17.61
CA ASP A 26 -33.79 -4.92 16.52
C ASP A 26 -32.55 -4.03 16.76
N GLU A 27 -32.20 -3.77 18.02
CA GLU A 27 -30.95 -3.06 18.35
C GLU A 27 -29.71 -3.89 18.03
N LEU A 28 -29.76 -5.20 18.29
CA LEU A 28 -28.67 -6.12 17.92
C LEU A 28 -28.56 -6.23 16.40
N LEU A 29 -29.66 -6.36 15.66
CA LEU A 29 -29.64 -6.39 14.19
C LEU A 29 -29.06 -5.10 13.59
N LYS A 30 -29.42 -3.93 14.12
CA LYS A 30 -28.88 -2.64 13.67
C LYS A 30 -27.38 -2.50 14.00
N LYS A 31 -26.94 -3.03 15.15
CA LYS A 31 -25.53 -3.11 15.53
C LYS A 31 -24.72 -4.03 14.61
N TYR A 32 -25.26 -5.17 14.20
CA TYR A 32 -24.58 -6.08 13.28
C TYR A 32 -24.60 -5.59 11.82
N SER A 33 -25.70 -5.01 11.34
CA SER A 33 -25.77 -4.37 10.02
C SER A 33 -24.76 -3.22 9.90
N SER A 34 -24.69 -2.33 10.90
CA SER A 34 -23.66 -1.29 10.94
C SER A 34 -22.24 -1.85 11.03
N THR A 35 -22.04 -3.00 11.68
CA THR A 35 -20.74 -3.71 11.72
C THR A 35 -20.37 -4.28 10.34
N ILE A 36 -21.32 -4.84 9.61
CA ILE A 36 -21.13 -5.35 8.24
C ILE A 36 -20.86 -4.20 7.27
N ASP A 37 -21.61 -3.09 7.36
CA ASP A 37 -21.37 -1.89 6.56
C ASP A 37 -20.01 -1.28 6.87
N ASN A 38 -19.63 -1.24 8.15
CA ASN A 38 -18.29 -0.82 8.55
C ASN A 38 -17.21 -1.74 7.96
N TYR A 39 -17.42 -3.06 7.98
CA TYR A 39 -16.51 -4.03 7.38
C TYR A 39 -16.38 -3.88 5.86
N ASN A 40 -17.50 -3.77 5.13
CA ASN A 40 -17.50 -3.56 3.68
C ASN A 40 -16.88 -2.23 3.28
N ASN A 41 -17.13 -1.17 4.07
CA ASN A 41 -16.47 0.12 3.88
C ASN A 41 -14.97 0.04 4.11
N LEU A 42 -14.50 -0.72 5.12
CA LEU A 42 -13.08 -0.95 5.35
C LEU A 42 -12.44 -1.79 4.24
N LYS A 43 -13.13 -2.80 3.71
CA LYS A 43 -12.65 -3.64 2.61
C LYS A 43 -12.49 -2.86 1.30
N THR A 44 -13.42 -1.94 1.00
CA THR A 44 -13.40 -1.15 -0.25
C THR A 44 -12.57 0.12 -0.16
N LEU A 45 -12.18 0.55 1.05
CA LEU A 45 -11.45 1.79 1.27
C LEU A 45 -10.09 1.83 0.54
N PRO A 46 -9.22 0.80 0.62
CA PRO A 46 -7.98 0.76 -0.14
C PRO A 46 -8.20 0.93 -1.65
N VAL A 47 -9.21 0.26 -2.20
CA VAL A 47 -9.56 0.34 -3.63
C VAL A 47 -9.92 1.77 -4.02
N LYS A 48 -10.86 2.39 -3.29
CA LYS A 48 -11.29 3.79 -3.52
C LYS A 48 -10.12 4.77 -3.40
N PHE A 49 -9.25 4.54 -2.42
CA PHE A 49 -8.04 5.35 -2.24
C PHE A 49 -7.14 5.24 -3.48
N ASN A 50 -6.84 4.03 -3.95
CA ASN A 50 -5.97 3.83 -5.10
C ASN A 50 -6.54 4.38 -6.40
N GLU A 51 -7.84 4.23 -6.64
CA GLU A 51 -8.53 4.81 -7.81
C GLU A 51 -8.29 6.32 -7.93
N ILE A 52 -8.21 7.01 -6.80
CA ILE A 52 -8.00 8.46 -6.74
C ILE A 52 -6.51 8.80 -6.78
N PHE A 53 -5.69 8.13 -5.96
CA PHE A 53 -4.35 8.61 -5.62
C PHE A 53 -3.19 7.81 -6.24
N ALA A 54 -3.41 6.59 -6.75
CA ALA A 54 -2.32 5.75 -7.29
C ALA A 54 -1.62 6.41 -8.48
N SER A 55 -2.38 7.08 -9.34
CA SER A 55 -1.80 7.83 -10.47
C SER A 55 -0.88 8.97 -10.01
N ASN A 56 -1.08 9.50 -8.81
CA ASN A 56 -0.26 10.54 -8.19
C ASN A 56 0.88 9.97 -7.33
N GLY A 57 0.99 8.66 -7.18
CA GLY A 57 2.11 8.01 -6.49
C GLY A 57 1.82 7.61 -5.05
N TRP A 58 0.56 7.58 -4.63
CA TRP A 58 0.14 7.10 -3.32
C TRP A 58 -0.63 5.79 -3.46
N ILE A 59 -0.26 4.80 -2.66
CA ILE A 59 -0.91 3.49 -2.65
C ILE A 59 -1.42 3.19 -1.25
N ALA A 60 -2.61 2.64 -1.14
CA ALA A 60 -3.09 2.09 0.11
C ALA A 60 -2.22 0.89 0.50
N THR A 61 -1.52 1.00 1.62
CA THR A 61 -0.69 -0.07 2.18
C THR A 61 -1.20 -0.41 3.58
N ASP A 62 -0.80 -1.58 4.11
CA ASP A 62 -1.11 -1.95 5.50
C ASP A 62 -0.55 -0.95 6.52
N ASP A 63 0.42 -0.14 6.09
CA ASP A 63 1.08 0.88 6.92
C ASP A 63 0.40 2.26 6.82
N LEU A 64 -0.54 2.46 5.88
CA LEU A 64 -1.34 3.68 5.77
C LEU A 64 -2.59 3.55 6.65
N SER A 65 -2.79 4.52 7.55
CA SER A 65 -3.90 4.42 8.50
C SER A 65 -5.26 4.62 7.82
N VAL A 66 -6.26 3.88 8.30
CA VAL A 66 -7.67 4.00 7.86
C VAL A 66 -8.20 5.44 8.00
N PRO A 67 -7.97 6.16 9.11
CA PRO A 67 -8.37 7.57 9.23
C PRO A 67 -7.78 8.45 8.12
N VAL A 68 -6.48 8.29 7.82
CA VAL A 68 -5.80 9.06 6.77
C VAL A 68 -6.41 8.77 5.40
N MET A 69 -6.67 7.50 5.07
CA MET A 69 -7.33 7.15 3.80
C MET A 69 -8.74 7.74 3.69
N LYS A 70 -9.53 7.71 4.76
CA LYS A 70 -10.88 8.28 4.75
C LYS A 70 -10.84 9.79 4.58
N GLU A 71 -10.02 10.46 5.38
CA GLU A 71 -9.92 11.92 5.36
C GLU A 71 -9.38 12.43 4.02
N SER A 72 -8.37 11.78 3.44
CA SER A 72 -7.83 12.20 2.14
C SER A 72 -8.88 12.08 1.02
N ILE A 73 -9.72 11.04 1.04
CA ILE A 73 -10.83 10.87 0.09
C ILE A 73 -11.87 11.98 0.27
N GLU A 74 -12.21 12.33 1.51
CA GLU A 74 -13.18 13.41 1.79
C GLU A 74 -12.63 14.78 1.39
N ILE A 75 -11.36 15.08 1.65
CA ILE A 75 -10.69 16.30 1.16
C ILE A 75 -10.69 16.33 -0.37
N TYR A 76 -10.38 15.21 -1.02
CA TYR A 76 -10.42 15.12 -2.49
C TYR A 76 -11.81 15.45 -3.04
N LYS A 77 -12.89 14.94 -2.43
CA LYS A 77 -14.26 15.22 -2.88
C LYS A 77 -14.64 16.69 -2.72
N LYS A 78 -14.15 17.37 -1.68
CA LYS A 78 -14.51 18.76 -1.35
C LYS A 78 -13.63 19.79 -2.06
N GLU A 79 -12.34 19.51 -2.16
CA GLU A 79 -11.31 20.50 -2.51
C GLU A 79 -10.37 20.04 -3.65
N GLY A 80 -10.53 18.82 -4.14
CA GLY A 80 -9.77 18.27 -5.24
C GLY A 80 -8.40 17.69 -4.86
N ILE A 81 -7.71 17.17 -5.89
CA ILE A 81 -6.47 16.39 -5.71
C ILE A 81 -5.35 17.17 -5.02
N GLY A 82 -5.17 18.46 -5.33
CA GLY A 82 -4.09 19.26 -4.75
C GLY A 82 -4.16 19.31 -3.22
N LYS A 83 -5.32 19.64 -2.66
CA LYS A 83 -5.53 19.71 -1.21
C LYS A 83 -5.45 18.35 -0.52
N ALA A 84 -5.93 17.30 -1.17
CA ALA A 84 -5.79 15.95 -0.65
C ALA A 84 -4.32 15.48 -0.63
N GLU A 85 -3.51 15.87 -1.62
CA GLU A 85 -2.08 15.60 -1.61
C GLU A 85 -1.35 16.43 -0.55
N ASP A 86 -1.73 17.68 -0.33
CA ASP A 86 -1.18 18.51 0.77
C ASP A 86 -1.38 17.79 2.12
N PHE A 87 -2.58 17.26 2.35
CA PHE A 87 -2.91 16.48 3.54
C PHE A 87 -2.02 15.23 3.64
N LEU A 88 -1.97 14.38 2.60
CA LEU A 88 -1.15 13.16 2.61
C LEU A 88 0.35 13.43 2.84
N VAL A 89 0.87 14.53 2.28
CA VAL A 89 2.25 14.96 2.50
C VAL A 89 2.48 15.40 3.95
N ASN A 90 1.49 16.00 4.60
CA ASN A 90 1.58 16.44 5.99
C ASN A 90 1.41 15.29 7.00
N GLU A 91 0.74 14.20 6.61
CA GLU A 91 0.67 12.96 7.39
C GLU A 91 2.02 12.20 7.44
N PHE A 92 2.98 12.55 6.58
CA PHE A 92 4.35 12.06 6.69
C PHE A 92 5.10 12.76 7.82
N THR A 93 4.80 12.35 9.04
CA THR A 93 5.43 12.84 10.27
C THR A 93 6.70 12.07 10.61
N GLU A 94 7.43 12.55 11.61
CA GLU A 94 8.56 11.84 12.22
C GLU A 94 8.14 10.48 12.78
N ASP A 95 7.01 10.44 13.48
CA ASP A 95 6.44 9.18 13.98
C ASP A 95 6.09 8.23 12.84
N TYR A 96 5.49 8.74 11.76
CA TYR A 96 5.20 7.90 10.59
C TYR A 96 6.49 7.28 10.03
N PHE A 97 7.54 8.09 9.86
CA PHE A 97 8.82 7.61 9.36
C PHE A 97 9.43 6.54 10.28
N TYR A 98 9.60 6.81 11.58
CA TYR A 98 10.28 5.87 12.48
C TYR A 98 9.47 4.59 12.72
N ASN A 99 8.13 4.67 12.74
CA ASN A 99 7.29 3.48 12.82
C ASN A 99 7.47 2.58 11.59
N ASN A 100 7.51 3.17 10.39
CA ASN A 100 7.73 2.41 9.16
C ASN A 100 9.16 1.88 9.05
N LEU A 101 10.15 2.69 9.43
CA LEU A 101 11.56 2.28 9.49
C LEU A 101 11.74 1.06 10.41
N ARG A 102 11.14 1.07 11.60
CA ARG A 102 11.15 -0.07 12.53
C ARG A 102 10.51 -1.31 11.92
N ARG A 103 9.41 -1.16 11.17
CA ARG A 103 8.76 -2.29 10.48
C ARG A 103 9.62 -2.85 9.35
N MET A 104 10.38 -2.00 8.66
CA MET A 104 11.31 -2.42 7.61
C MET A 104 12.44 -3.32 8.12
N CYS A 105 12.84 -3.22 9.41
CA CYS A 105 13.83 -4.12 10.01
C CYS A 105 13.45 -5.61 9.97
N ALA A 106 12.18 -5.97 9.68
CA ALA A 106 11.78 -7.35 9.45
C ALA A 106 12.23 -7.91 8.08
N VAL A 107 12.64 -7.04 7.14
CA VAL A 107 13.15 -7.41 5.81
C VAL A 107 14.64 -7.69 5.91
N TRP A 108 15.10 -8.89 5.53
CA TRP A 108 16.46 -9.36 5.80
C TRP A 108 17.58 -8.49 5.22
N VAL A 109 17.35 -7.75 4.13
CA VAL A 109 18.35 -6.89 3.46
C VAL A 109 18.33 -5.46 3.96
N PHE A 110 17.39 -5.13 4.84
CA PHE A 110 17.16 -3.76 5.21
C PHE A 110 18.26 -3.20 6.12
N GLU A 111 18.87 -4.05 6.95
CA GLU A 111 19.86 -3.61 7.94
C GLU A 111 21.05 -2.89 7.29
N ASP A 112 21.60 -3.44 6.20
CA ASP A 112 22.72 -2.85 5.46
C ASP A 112 22.39 -1.52 4.77
N ARG A 113 21.10 -1.16 4.69
CA ARG A 113 20.58 0.00 3.96
C ARG A 113 20.06 1.09 4.90
N LYS A 114 19.85 0.74 6.17
CA LYS A 114 19.19 1.58 7.17
C LYS A 114 19.90 2.92 7.34
N ASP A 115 21.22 2.93 7.47
CA ASP A 115 22.00 4.17 7.70
C ASP A 115 21.80 5.20 6.58
N LEU A 116 21.80 4.76 5.32
CA LEU A 116 21.58 5.65 4.17
C LEU A 116 20.15 6.19 4.13
N ILE A 117 19.17 5.38 4.54
CA ILE A 117 17.75 5.78 4.60
C ILE A 117 17.52 6.79 5.74
N GLU A 118 18.15 6.59 6.90
CA GLU A 118 18.11 7.53 8.02
C GLU A 118 18.80 8.85 7.67
N LEU A 119 19.94 8.82 6.98
CA LEU A 119 20.59 10.03 6.45
C LEU A 119 19.70 10.77 5.45
N ALA A 120 19.06 10.05 4.52
CA ALA A 120 18.12 10.64 3.58
C ALA A 120 16.91 11.27 4.30
N TYR A 121 16.45 10.67 5.40
CA TYR A 121 15.37 11.24 6.22
C TYR A 121 15.83 12.47 6.99
N LYS A 122 17.04 12.46 7.54
CA LYS A 122 17.65 13.64 8.15
C LYS A 122 17.71 14.80 7.16
N ASP A 123 18.07 14.54 5.91
CA ASP A 123 18.03 15.56 4.86
C ASP A 123 16.60 15.98 4.52
N HIS A 124 15.63 15.06 4.46
CA HIS A 124 14.20 15.39 4.30
C HIS A 124 13.70 16.35 5.40
N SER A 125 13.97 16.02 6.66
CA SER A 125 13.55 16.82 7.83
C SER A 125 14.18 18.22 7.86
N LYS A 126 15.32 18.39 7.19
CA LYS A 126 16.03 19.67 7.02
C LYS A 126 15.73 20.35 5.68
N GLU A 127 14.71 19.90 4.97
CA GLU A 127 14.28 20.42 3.67
C GLU A 127 15.34 20.30 2.55
N ARG A 128 16.35 19.44 2.74
CA ARG A 128 17.40 19.14 1.76
C ARG A 128 16.95 18.04 0.81
N TYR A 129 15.81 18.26 0.16
CA TYR A 129 15.17 17.27 -0.69
C TYR A 129 16.03 16.84 -1.89
N HIS A 130 16.90 17.73 -2.38
CA HIS A 130 17.89 17.43 -3.43
C HIS A 130 18.82 16.27 -3.07
N ALA A 131 19.16 16.10 -1.78
CA ALA A 131 20.00 15.01 -1.30
C ALA A 131 19.15 13.79 -0.90
N SER A 132 18.00 14.03 -0.28
CA SER A 132 17.08 12.98 0.16
C SER A 132 16.53 12.13 -1.01
N VAL A 133 15.99 12.80 -2.04
CA VAL A 133 15.26 12.11 -3.14
C VAL A 133 16.12 11.09 -3.88
N PRO A 134 17.34 11.42 -4.37
CA PRO A 134 18.15 10.46 -5.12
C PRO A 134 18.56 9.26 -4.27
N VAL A 135 18.86 9.46 -2.98
CA VAL A 135 19.22 8.37 -2.07
C VAL A 135 18.06 7.42 -1.90
N VAL A 136 16.85 7.91 -1.59
CA VAL A 136 15.67 7.04 -1.41
C VAL A 136 15.34 6.28 -2.70
N LEU A 137 15.41 6.94 -3.87
CA LEU A 137 15.20 6.28 -5.16
C LEU A 137 16.19 5.13 -5.40
N ALA A 138 17.47 5.32 -5.04
CA ALA A 138 18.48 4.26 -5.14
C ALA A 138 18.20 3.12 -4.15
N GLN A 139 17.76 3.42 -2.93
CA GLN A 139 17.47 2.39 -1.91
C GLN A 139 16.24 1.55 -2.25
N ILE A 140 15.22 2.15 -2.88
CA ILE A 140 14.07 1.38 -3.42
C ILE A 140 14.58 0.30 -4.38
N ASP A 141 15.40 0.70 -5.36
CA ASP A 141 15.92 -0.22 -6.38
C ASP A 141 16.82 -1.30 -5.77
N GLY A 142 17.70 -0.90 -4.86
CA GLY A 142 18.64 -1.80 -4.21
C GLY A 142 17.95 -2.88 -3.37
N ILE A 143 16.91 -2.55 -2.62
CA ILE A 143 16.14 -3.54 -1.84
C ILE A 143 15.51 -4.58 -2.79
N ILE A 144 14.89 -4.14 -3.89
CA ILE A 144 14.33 -5.08 -4.87
C ILE A 144 15.45 -5.96 -5.46
N HIS A 145 16.58 -5.35 -5.80
CA HIS A 145 17.71 -6.05 -6.41
C HIS A 145 18.28 -7.13 -5.50
N ASP A 146 18.50 -6.85 -4.21
CA ASP A 146 19.07 -7.86 -3.32
C ASP A 146 18.11 -9.02 -3.04
N ILE A 147 16.79 -8.78 -3.08
CA ILE A 147 15.78 -9.81 -2.83
C ILE A 147 15.52 -10.66 -4.07
N ALA A 148 15.47 -10.05 -5.26
CA ALA A 148 14.93 -10.67 -6.47
C ALA A 148 15.87 -10.60 -7.68
N ASN A 149 17.03 -9.97 -7.58
CA ASN A 149 17.96 -9.70 -8.69
C ASN A 149 17.27 -8.99 -9.88
N GLN A 150 16.36 -8.07 -9.55
CA GLN A 150 15.57 -7.29 -10.50
C GLN A 150 15.53 -5.82 -10.06
N SER A 151 15.27 -4.91 -11.00
CA SER A 151 15.08 -3.49 -10.67
C SER A 151 13.60 -3.22 -10.39
N PHE A 152 13.33 -2.32 -9.43
CA PHE A 152 11.98 -1.78 -9.24
C PHE A 152 11.44 -1.08 -10.50
N TYR A 153 12.35 -0.52 -11.30
CA TYR A 153 12.04 0.32 -12.46
C TYR A 153 12.04 -0.45 -13.79
N GLU A 154 12.50 -1.70 -13.83
CA GLU A 154 12.46 -2.54 -15.04
C GLU A 154 11.05 -3.11 -15.28
N LEU A 155 10.47 -2.82 -16.44
CA LEU A 155 9.08 -3.15 -16.77
C LEU A 155 8.90 -4.42 -17.60
N ASP A 156 9.98 -4.90 -18.21
CA ASP A 156 9.94 -6.03 -19.16
C ASP A 156 10.02 -7.40 -18.48
N LYS A 157 10.36 -7.43 -17.20
CA LYS A 157 10.32 -8.65 -16.40
C LYS A 157 8.98 -8.71 -15.67
N LYS A 158 8.29 -9.85 -15.77
CA LYS A 158 7.18 -10.20 -14.87
C LYS A 158 7.74 -10.37 -13.46
N LEU A 159 8.12 -9.27 -12.83
CA LEU A 159 8.45 -9.20 -11.42
C LEU A 159 7.26 -9.78 -10.66
N ASP A 160 7.48 -10.84 -9.90
CA ASP A 160 6.47 -11.38 -8.97
C ASP A 160 6.08 -10.34 -7.91
N ILE A 161 6.84 -9.24 -7.82
CA ILE A 161 6.57 -8.12 -6.94
C ILE A 161 5.22 -7.46 -7.16
N PHE A 162 4.70 -7.56 -8.38
CA PHE A 162 3.40 -7.00 -8.76
C PHE A 162 2.27 -8.04 -8.74
N LYS A 163 2.57 -9.29 -8.36
CA LYS A 163 1.61 -10.41 -8.35
C LYS A 163 1.09 -10.75 -6.95
N ILE A 164 1.58 -10.10 -5.90
CA ILE A 164 1.10 -10.35 -4.54
C ILE A 164 -0.28 -9.76 -4.37
N ASP A 165 -1.25 -10.66 -4.23
CA ASP A 165 -2.55 -10.37 -3.64
C ASP A 165 -2.31 -10.19 -2.13
N SER A 166 -2.06 -8.96 -1.69
CA SER A 166 -2.18 -8.70 -0.26
C SER A 166 -3.67 -8.75 0.06
N ALA A 167 -4.06 -9.58 1.02
CA ALA A 167 -5.46 -9.85 1.37
C ALA A 167 -6.25 -8.60 1.80
N ILE A 168 -5.56 -7.48 2.08
CA ILE A 168 -6.16 -6.21 2.48
C ILE A 168 -6.29 -5.24 1.31
N THR A 169 -5.47 -5.36 0.26
CA THR A 169 -5.28 -4.24 -0.66
C THR A 169 -5.80 -4.49 -2.08
N GLY A 170 -6.05 -5.74 -2.49
CA GLY A 170 -6.52 -6.04 -3.84
C GLY A 170 -5.63 -5.45 -4.95
N LEU A 171 -4.37 -5.15 -4.62
CA LEU A 171 -3.43 -4.33 -5.39
C LEU A 171 -2.83 -5.08 -6.57
N LYS A 172 -3.66 -5.48 -7.51
CA LYS A 172 -3.14 -6.02 -8.75
C LYS A 172 -2.65 -4.85 -9.61
N ASN A 173 -1.34 -4.57 -9.52
CA ASN A 173 -0.53 -3.75 -10.43
C ASN A 173 -0.40 -2.23 -10.14
N GLU A 174 -0.77 -1.71 -8.97
CA GLU A 174 -0.62 -0.27 -8.66
C GLU A 174 0.85 0.10 -8.45
N LEU A 175 1.61 -0.72 -7.70
CA LEU A 175 3.07 -0.56 -7.57
C LEU A 175 3.75 -0.65 -8.93
N HIS A 176 3.28 -1.52 -9.82
CA HIS A 176 3.76 -1.61 -11.20
C HIS A 176 3.45 -0.32 -11.98
N THR A 177 2.26 0.23 -11.80
CA THR A 177 1.85 1.49 -12.45
C THR A 177 2.71 2.66 -11.97
N ILE A 178 3.00 2.72 -10.67
CA ILE A 178 3.92 3.70 -10.10
C ILE A 178 5.33 3.51 -10.67
N ALA A 179 5.89 2.30 -10.58
CA ALA A 179 7.21 1.98 -11.11
C ALA A 179 7.35 2.38 -12.59
N LYS A 180 6.34 2.05 -13.40
CA LYS A 180 6.25 2.43 -14.81
C LYS A 180 6.24 3.93 -15.00
N LYS A 181 5.49 4.66 -14.19
CA LYS A 181 5.43 6.12 -14.26
C LYS A 181 6.76 6.75 -13.81
N MET A 182 7.39 6.23 -12.76
CA MET A 182 8.70 6.69 -12.26
C MET A 182 9.80 6.48 -13.31
N ASN A 183 9.74 5.37 -14.06
CA ASN A 183 10.73 5.07 -15.10
C ASN A 183 10.40 5.67 -16.48
N LYS A 184 9.28 6.39 -16.62
CA LYS A 184 8.91 7.00 -17.91
C LYS A 184 10.01 7.96 -18.37
N THR A 185 10.52 7.75 -19.59
CA THR A 185 11.57 8.58 -20.18
C THR A 185 11.21 10.06 -20.19
N ARG A 186 12.14 10.91 -19.77
CA ARG A 186 12.04 12.38 -19.75
C ARG A 186 13.10 12.98 -20.67
N ASN A 187 12.73 13.29 -21.90
CA ASN A 187 13.71 13.71 -22.93
C ASN A 187 14.13 15.19 -22.80
N GLU A 188 13.28 16.02 -22.21
CA GLU A 188 13.47 17.47 -22.13
C GLU A 188 13.90 17.87 -20.72
N THR A 189 14.78 18.86 -20.63
CA THR A 189 15.07 19.53 -19.36
C THR A 189 13.89 20.43 -18.98
N LYS A 190 13.32 20.22 -17.79
CA LYS A 190 12.16 20.93 -17.26
C LYS A 190 12.46 21.55 -15.91
N ASN A 191 12.05 22.81 -15.79
CA ASN A 191 12.06 23.61 -14.57
C ASN A 191 10.64 23.81 -14.01
N SER A 192 9.64 23.08 -14.49
CA SER A 192 8.31 23.09 -13.89
C SER A 192 8.34 22.39 -12.53
N PRO A 193 7.59 22.85 -11.51
CA PRO A 193 7.43 22.11 -10.26
C PRO A 193 7.00 20.67 -10.50
N LEU A 194 7.55 19.75 -9.71
CA LEU A 194 7.18 18.34 -9.74
C LEU A 194 6.40 17.97 -8.49
N SER A 195 5.30 17.24 -8.66
CA SER A 195 4.62 16.55 -7.56
C SER A 195 4.90 15.05 -7.55
N PHE A 196 5.51 14.48 -8.59
CA PHE A 196 5.72 13.03 -8.75
C PHE A 196 7.21 12.69 -8.90
N PRO A 197 7.72 11.61 -8.29
CA PRO A 197 9.12 11.22 -8.40
C PRO A 197 9.44 10.52 -9.73
N TYR A 198 9.52 11.28 -10.83
CA TYR A 198 9.96 10.76 -12.14
C TYR A 198 11.46 10.40 -12.09
N ARG A 199 11.79 9.25 -11.51
CA ARG A 199 13.16 8.74 -11.31
C ARG A 199 14.02 8.87 -12.56
N ASN A 200 13.51 8.54 -13.75
CA ASN A 200 14.27 8.71 -14.99
C ASN A 200 14.74 10.17 -15.16
N GLY A 201 13.83 11.13 -15.09
CA GLY A 201 14.20 12.53 -15.27
C GLY A 201 15.03 13.11 -14.13
N ILE A 202 14.77 12.71 -12.90
CA ILE A 202 15.52 13.17 -11.72
C ILE A 202 16.97 12.69 -11.80
N ILE A 203 17.19 11.40 -12.02
CA ILE A 203 18.53 10.81 -12.04
C ILE A 203 19.35 11.28 -13.25
N HIS A 204 18.70 11.53 -14.40
CA HIS A 204 19.38 12.03 -15.60
C HIS A 204 19.45 13.57 -15.68
N GLY A 205 19.09 14.30 -14.63
CA GLY A 205 19.17 15.77 -14.61
C GLY A 205 18.24 16.48 -15.60
N ARG A 206 17.12 15.83 -15.95
CA ARG A 206 16.09 16.36 -16.86
C ARG A 206 14.98 17.07 -16.09
N ASP A 207 14.62 16.59 -14.91
CA ASP A 207 13.65 17.26 -14.05
C ASP A 207 14.39 17.98 -12.93
N LEU A 208 14.54 19.31 -13.02
CA LEU A 208 15.41 20.06 -12.09
C LEU A 208 14.70 20.51 -10.80
N ASN A 209 13.37 20.68 -10.84
CA ASN A 209 12.56 21.13 -9.70
C ASN A 209 11.96 19.99 -8.86
N TYR A 210 12.70 18.88 -8.73
CA TYR A 210 12.30 17.73 -7.92
C TYR A 210 12.57 17.93 -6.41
N SER A 211 13.42 18.88 -6.05
CA SER A 211 13.82 19.13 -4.66
C SER A 211 12.71 19.82 -3.87
N ASN A 212 11.63 19.10 -3.56
CA ASN A 212 10.51 19.58 -2.79
C ASN A 212 9.90 18.47 -1.90
N LYS A 213 9.06 18.89 -0.94
CA LYS A 213 8.44 18.01 0.05
C LYS A 213 7.58 16.92 -0.57
N TYR A 214 6.81 17.20 -1.63
CA TYR A 214 5.93 16.21 -2.28
C TYR A 214 6.72 15.04 -2.85
N VAL A 215 7.76 15.35 -3.65
CA VAL A 215 8.58 14.33 -4.31
C VAL A 215 9.31 13.49 -3.27
N SER A 216 9.94 14.13 -2.27
CA SER A 216 10.67 13.42 -1.23
C SER A 216 9.76 12.54 -0.38
N THR A 217 8.58 13.04 0.02
CA THR A 217 7.60 12.26 0.79
C THR A 217 7.15 11.03 0.02
N LYS A 218 6.81 11.19 -1.27
CA LYS A 218 6.41 10.07 -2.12
C LYS A 218 7.52 9.05 -2.31
N CYS A 219 8.78 9.47 -2.35
CA CYS A 219 9.88 8.51 -2.38
C CYS A 219 9.87 7.61 -1.13
N PHE A 220 9.74 8.18 0.08
CA PHE A 220 9.65 7.37 1.30
C PHE A 220 8.39 6.52 1.35
N PHE A 221 7.26 7.06 0.91
CA PHE A 221 6.02 6.33 0.87
C PHE A 221 6.13 5.09 -0.04
N ASN A 222 6.74 5.24 -1.22
CA ASN A 222 7.00 4.12 -2.12
C ASN A 222 8.06 3.15 -1.57
N LEU A 223 9.08 3.64 -0.86
CA LEU A 223 10.03 2.79 -0.15
C LEU A 223 9.33 1.88 0.86
N PHE A 224 8.41 2.41 1.67
CA PHE A 224 7.70 1.58 2.65
C PHE A 224 6.66 0.68 2.01
N ALA A 225 6.08 1.08 0.88
CA ALA A 225 5.11 0.26 0.15
C ALA A 225 5.67 -1.06 -0.40
N ILE A 226 7.00 -1.22 -0.53
CA ILE A 226 7.61 -2.50 -0.95
C ILE A 226 7.65 -3.54 0.18
N ARG A 227 7.46 -3.14 1.44
CA ARG A 227 7.63 -4.01 2.61
C ARG A 227 6.77 -5.28 2.59
N PRO A 228 5.45 -5.21 2.33
CA PRO A 228 4.61 -6.41 2.30
C PRO A 228 5.10 -7.42 1.26
N TRP A 229 5.58 -6.91 0.12
CA TRP A 229 6.17 -7.76 -0.91
C TRP A 229 7.46 -8.44 -0.44
N ALA A 230 8.38 -7.67 0.13
CA ALA A 230 9.66 -8.20 0.60
C ALA A 230 9.46 -9.33 1.62
N LEU A 231 8.52 -9.14 2.56
CA LEU A 231 8.20 -10.15 3.58
C LEU A 231 7.59 -11.42 2.97
N PHE A 232 6.74 -11.30 1.96
CA PHE A 232 6.17 -12.45 1.26
C PHE A 232 7.25 -13.30 0.58
N ILE A 233 8.18 -12.67 -0.14
CA ILE A 233 9.30 -13.38 -0.77
C ILE A 233 10.16 -14.05 0.30
N GLN A 234 10.48 -13.34 1.38
CA GLN A 234 11.26 -13.87 2.48
C GLN A 234 10.62 -15.08 3.14
N GLN A 235 9.31 -15.03 3.41
CA GLN A 235 8.57 -16.14 3.96
C GLN A 235 8.57 -17.36 3.02
N ASN A 236 8.43 -17.14 1.71
CA ASN A 236 8.47 -18.22 0.72
C ASN A 236 9.86 -18.87 0.64
N GLU A 237 10.92 -18.08 0.65
CA GLU A 237 12.30 -18.60 0.68
C GLU A 237 12.58 -19.39 1.97
N MET A 238 12.11 -18.93 3.13
CA MET A 238 12.22 -19.68 4.38
C MET A 238 11.49 -21.04 4.31
N LYS A 239 10.26 -21.07 3.77
CA LYS A 239 9.48 -22.30 3.61
C LYS A 239 10.18 -23.30 2.67
N LYS A 240 10.71 -22.83 1.53
CA LYS A 240 11.50 -23.66 0.61
C LYS A 240 12.70 -24.31 1.30
N ARG A 241 13.44 -23.55 2.12
CA ARG A 241 14.61 -24.05 2.87
C ARG A 241 14.24 -25.09 3.93
N GLN A 242 13.03 -25.02 4.49
CA GLN A 242 12.54 -25.96 5.49
C GLN A 242 11.92 -27.24 4.89
N GLY A 243 11.94 -27.40 3.56
CA GLY A 243 11.36 -28.57 2.88
C GLY A 243 9.83 -28.66 3.01
N ALA A 244 9.17 -27.57 3.43
CA ALA A 244 7.72 -27.51 3.48
C ALA A 244 7.18 -27.44 2.05
N GLU A 245 6.45 -28.48 1.62
CA GLU A 245 5.64 -28.40 0.40
C GLU A 245 4.68 -27.22 0.50
N PHE A 246 4.40 -26.61 -0.65
CA PHE A 246 3.41 -25.54 -0.76
C PHE A 246 2.04 -26.08 -0.31
N ILE A 247 1.72 -25.95 0.97
CA ILE A 247 0.33 -25.92 1.40
C ILE A 247 -0.17 -24.58 0.89
N ASP A 248 -0.86 -24.63 -0.25
CA ASP A 248 -1.73 -23.56 -0.70
C ASP A 248 -2.64 -23.26 0.50
N ILE A 249 -2.29 -22.27 1.32
CA ILE A 249 -3.18 -21.78 2.37
C ILE A 249 -4.43 -21.41 1.59
N PRO A 250 -5.55 -22.14 1.68
CA PRO A 250 -6.56 -22.17 0.63
C PRO A 250 -7.04 -20.76 0.28
N LYS A 251 -6.37 -20.12 -0.69
CA LYS A 251 -6.44 -18.69 -1.07
C LYS A 251 -7.32 -17.83 -0.19
N LEU A 252 -7.08 -17.72 1.14
CA LEU A 252 -8.09 -17.32 2.14
C LEU A 252 -9.50 -17.17 1.51
N LYS A 253 -10.08 -18.31 1.07
CA LYS A 253 -11.21 -18.35 0.10
C LYS A 253 -12.44 -17.60 0.63
N ILE A 254 -12.39 -17.19 1.89
CA ILE A 254 -13.28 -16.26 2.56
C ILE A 254 -13.47 -15.01 1.71
N GLY A 255 -12.42 -14.35 1.21
CA GLY A 255 -12.56 -13.10 0.45
C GLY A 255 -13.36 -13.25 -0.85
N LYS A 256 -13.01 -14.22 -1.69
CA LYS A 256 -13.70 -14.49 -2.97
C LYS A 256 -15.09 -15.11 -2.81
N LYS A 257 -15.26 -16.03 -1.86
CA LYS A 257 -16.60 -16.58 -1.58
C LYS A 257 -17.53 -15.52 -0.99
N LEU A 258 -16.99 -14.60 -0.19
CA LEU A 258 -17.71 -13.45 0.35
C LEU A 258 -18.13 -12.48 -0.75
N ASP A 259 -17.22 -12.17 -1.69
CA ASP A 259 -17.53 -11.30 -2.83
C ASP A 259 -18.59 -11.91 -3.76
N GLU A 260 -18.49 -13.21 -4.07
CA GLU A 260 -19.49 -13.94 -4.87
C GLU A 260 -20.87 -14.02 -4.18
N LYS A 261 -20.91 -14.07 -2.84
CA LYS A 261 -22.17 -14.08 -2.07
C LYS A 261 -22.79 -12.70 -1.94
N ILE A 262 -21.99 -11.66 -1.70
CA ILE A 262 -22.46 -10.26 -1.64
C ILE A 262 -23.00 -9.82 -3.01
N GLU A 263 -22.33 -10.17 -4.12
CA GLU A 263 -22.82 -9.84 -5.46
C GLU A 263 -24.15 -10.52 -5.82
N LYS A 264 -24.43 -11.68 -5.23
CA LYS A 264 -25.67 -12.43 -5.44
C LYS A 264 -26.82 -11.87 -4.59
N LEU A 265 -26.53 -11.42 -3.37
CA LEU A 265 -27.50 -10.82 -2.44
C LEU A 265 -27.93 -9.39 -2.83
N LEU A 266 -27.12 -8.65 -3.60
CA LEU A 266 -27.45 -7.30 -4.07
C LEU A 266 -28.24 -7.26 -5.39
N LYS A 267 -28.51 -8.42 -6.01
CA LYS A 267 -29.24 -8.55 -7.28
C LYS A 267 -30.67 -9.05 -7.14
N ASP A 268 -31.06 -9.49 -5.94
CA ASP A 268 -32.42 -9.90 -5.55
C ASP A 268 -33.01 -8.88 -4.54
#